data_AF-A0A9N8W015-F1
#
_entry.id   AF-A0A9N8W015-F1
#
_cell.length_a   1.000
_cell.length_b   1.000
_cell.length_c   1.000
_cell.angle_alpha   90.00
_cell.angle_beta   90.00
_cell.angle_gamma   90.00
#
_symmetry.space_group_name_H-M   'P 1'
#
loop_
_entity.id
_entity.type
_entity.pdbx_description
1 polymer ?
#
loop_
_entity_poly.entity_id
_entity_poly.type
_entity_poly.pdbx_seq_one_letter_code
_entity_poly.pdbx_strand_id
1 'polypeptide(L)'
;MALTRFALRTKFLSETNIGGSNTILKNLTQQCTNTLPKTLFNRSRTYSSSNSLRKHVRTSPFLINNASSNLLSNASRLGVIYCSRGLITEPGMVVPTLHRGMRDQMVDQMKSYYRDNYIANYNKELLNDIPSWLDGMGLKGLAPYFEGKNWEEIIELTSWEQLQDLGIMRPPHRKRLIRNFWILKRFLANEQGIELEEQARDSAHPIPEHNDKVDFVSLEDLPTMLNGIYDGFGYFAPHFEGRNWKEIIGMNWEDLEVLGIRSRAVRSRMIGFFWSVKRALAAENGEPIPKKTRRLGIFQRYDSFRHKNLLHDNNQV
;
A
#
# COMPACT_ATOMS: atom_id res chain seq x y z
N MET A 1 -29.75 -24.62 -22.25
CA MET A 1 -28.69 -23.69 -22.69
C MET A 1 -28.40 -22.66 -21.60
N ALA A 2 -27.66 -23.08 -20.58
CA ALA A 2 -26.97 -22.27 -19.56
C ALA A 2 -26.42 -23.28 -18.54
N LEU A 3 -25.31 -22.95 -17.87
CA LEU A 3 -24.52 -23.76 -16.91
C LEU A 3 -23.34 -24.52 -17.52
N THR A 4 -22.18 -23.85 -17.63
CA THR A 4 -20.89 -24.33 -17.09
C THR A 4 -19.80 -23.29 -17.38
N ARG A 5 -19.54 -22.37 -16.44
CA ARG A 5 -18.29 -21.59 -16.36
C ARG A 5 -18.00 -21.21 -14.92
N PHE A 6 -17.45 -22.14 -14.15
CA PHE A 6 -16.79 -21.83 -12.87
C PHE A 6 -15.79 -22.95 -12.52
N ALA A 7 -14.65 -22.98 -13.22
CA ALA A 7 -13.50 -23.80 -12.86
C ALA A 7 -12.26 -23.40 -13.67
N LEU A 8 -11.66 -22.22 -13.43
CA LEU A 8 -10.30 -21.89 -13.89
C LEU A 8 -9.72 -20.77 -13.02
N ARG A 9 -9.21 -21.09 -11.82
CA ARG A 9 -8.32 -20.18 -11.08
C ARG A 9 -7.46 -20.86 -10.01
N THR A 10 -6.62 -21.81 -10.41
CA THR A 10 -5.48 -22.31 -9.62
C THR A 10 -4.39 -22.90 -10.53
N LYS A 11 -3.84 -22.09 -11.45
CA LYS A 11 -2.75 -22.53 -12.34
C LYS A 11 -1.66 -21.48 -12.55
N PHE A 12 -1.17 -20.86 -11.47
CA PHE A 12 -0.06 -19.90 -11.54
C PHE A 12 1.16 -20.24 -10.66
N LEU A 13 1.25 -21.45 -10.09
CA LEU A 13 2.40 -21.83 -9.24
C LEU A 13 2.97 -23.25 -9.45
N SER A 14 2.66 -23.96 -10.55
CA SER A 14 3.14 -25.36 -10.68
C SER A 14 3.64 -25.86 -12.05
N GLU A 15 3.85 -25.01 -13.06
CA GLU A 15 4.30 -25.49 -14.38
C GLU A 15 5.44 -24.62 -14.96
N THR A 16 6.64 -24.76 -14.40
CA THR A 16 7.90 -24.53 -15.13
C THR A 16 8.85 -25.69 -14.87
N ASN A 17 8.54 -26.82 -15.50
CA ASN A 17 9.53 -27.89 -15.73
C ASN A 17 9.22 -28.57 -17.07
N ILE A 18 10.29 -28.96 -17.79
CA ILE A 18 10.38 -29.36 -19.22
C ILE A 18 10.49 -28.12 -20.13
N GLY A 19 11.54 -27.90 -20.92
CA GLY A 19 12.72 -28.68 -21.25
C GLY A 19 13.25 -28.22 -22.61
N GLY A 20 14.50 -27.77 -22.68
CA GLY A 20 15.24 -27.64 -23.94
C GLY A 20 15.46 -26.22 -24.48
N SER A 21 16.53 -25.56 -24.03
CA SER A 21 17.59 -25.01 -24.90
C SER A 21 18.69 -24.37 -24.05
N ASN A 22 19.75 -25.14 -23.83
CA ASN A 22 20.98 -24.75 -23.17
C ASN A 22 21.84 -23.89 -24.11
N THR A 23 21.72 -22.55 -24.08
CA THR A 23 22.79 -21.70 -24.65
C THR A 23 22.88 -20.24 -24.18
N ILE A 24 22.09 -19.77 -23.21
CA ILE A 24 22.09 -18.32 -22.83
C ILE A 24 22.62 -18.06 -21.40
N LEU A 25 23.04 -19.09 -20.67
CA LEU A 25 23.50 -18.99 -19.27
C LEU A 25 25.01 -19.22 -19.10
N LYS A 26 25.83 -18.50 -19.89
CA LYS A 26 27.30 -18.47 -19.70
C LYS A 26 27.95 -17.07 -19.69
N ASN A 27 27.20 -15.97 -19.74
CA ASN A 27 27.80 -14.62 -19.82
C ASN A 27 27.52 -13.67 -18.64
N LEU A 28 27.13 -14.16 -17.46
CA LEU A 28 26.88 -13.32 -16.28
C LEU A 28 27.79 -13.59 -15.08
N THR A 29 29.03 -14.03 -15.31
CA THR A 29 30.01 -14.23 -14.22
C THR A 29 31.41 -13.73 -14.55
N GLN A 30 31.51 -12.66 -15.34
CA GLN A 30 32.75 -11.92 -15.48
C GLN A 30 32.44 -10.46 -15.81
N GLN A 31 32.63 -9.61 -14.79
CA GLN A 31 32.89 -8.16 -14.83
C GLN A 31 32.07 -7.42 -13.76
N CYS A 32 32.65 -7.28 -12.56
CA CYS A 32 32.45 -6.14 -11.68
C CYS A 32 33.61 -6.05 -10.68
N THR A 33 34.82 -5.87 -11.21
CA THR A 33 35.91 -5.24 -10.45
C THR A 33 36.42 -4.10 -11.31
N ASN A 34 35.91 -2.90 -11.07
CA ASN A 34 36.61 -1.66 -11.38
C ASN A 34 36.12 -0.57 -10.43
N THR A 35 36.99 -0.31 -9.46
CA THR A 35 37.08 0.88 -8.63
C THR A 35 37.09 2.16 -9.47
N LEU A 36 36.24 3.12 -9.13
CA LEU A 36 36.33 4.54 -9.53
C LEU A 36 35.92 5.42 -8.33
N PRO A 37 36.37 6.69 -8.28
CA PRO A 37 36.83 7.34 -7.07
C PRO A 37 35.74 8.15 -6.39
N LYS A 38 35.80 8.20 -5.05
CA LYS A 38 35.01 9.11 -4.23
C LYS A 38 35.50 10.54 -4.44
N THR A 39 34.74 11.35 -5.18
CA THR A 39 34.81 12.80 -5.07
C THR A 39 33.75 13.27 -4.06
N LEU A 40 34.24 13.73 -2.91
CA LEU A 40 33.44 14.36 -1.86
C LEU A 40 33.04 15.76 -2.32
N PHE A 41 31.78 15.96 -2.70
CA PHE A 41 31.20 17.30 -2.81
C PHE A 41 30.41 17.62 -1.55
N ASN A 42 31.04 18.43 -0.71
CA ASN A 42 30.51 19.02 0.51
C ASN A 42 29.53 20.13 0.12
N ARG A 43 28.24 19.97 0.40
CA ARG A 43 27.25 21.08 0.37
C ARG A 43 26.63 21.25 1.74
N SER A 44 27.33 22.01 2.58
CA SER A 44 26.77 22.65 3.77
C SER A 44 25.71 23.65 3.32
N ARG A 45 24.42 23.36 3.58
CA ARG A 45 23.35 24.36 3.54
C ARG A 45 23.19 24.94 4.95
N THR A 46 23.68 26.15 5.14
CA THR A 46 23.34 27.00 6.28
C THR A 46 21.93 27.54 6.06
N TYR A 47 21.00 27.17 6.95
CA TYR A 47 19.73 27.87 7.09
C TYR A 47 19.97 29.12 7.94
N SER A 48 19.90 30.29 7.30
CA SER A 48 19.80 31.58 7.98
C SER A 48 18.33 31.80 8.32
N SER A 49 17.98 31.73 9.61
CA SER A 49 16.67 32.08 10.14
C SER A 49 16.85 33.23 11.12
N SER A 50 16.65 34.44 10.63
CA SER A 50 16.38 35.62 11.43
C SER A 50 14.97 35.49 12.02
N ASN A 51 14.86 35.34 13.33
CA ASN A 51 13.84 36.04 14.11
C ASN A 51 14.15 36.03 15.61
N SER A 52 13.77 37.13 16.23
CA SER A 52 14.33 37.72 17.43
C SER A 52 13.57 37.34 18.70
N LEU A 53 14.28 37.55 19.82
CA LEU A 53 13.76 37.85 21.17
C LEU A 53 12.78 36.84 21.80
N ARG A 54 13.30 36.04 22.75
CA ARG A 54 12.92 36.11 24.18
C ARG A 54 13.63 35.07 25.07
N LYS A 55 14.28 35.63 26.09
CA LYS A 55 14.36 35.22 27.51
C LYS A 55 15.17 33.98 27.92
N HIS A 56 16.20 34.32 28.71
CA HIS A 56 17.00 33.53 29.65
C HIS A 56 16.32 32.31 30.26
N VAL A 57 16.99 31.15 30.16
CA VAL A 57 16.92 30.06 31.15
C VAL A 57 18.34 29.53 31.38
N ARG A 58 18.69 29.42 32.66
CA ARG A 58 19.99 28.98 33.21
C ARG A 58 20.30 27.54 32.81
N THR A 59 21.48 27.31 32.24
CA THR A 59 22.10 25.98 32.08
C THR A 59 22.81 25.58 33.37
N SER A 60 22.43 24.44 33.94
CA SER A 60 23.23 23.69 34.91
C SER A 60 23.81 22.45 34.20
N PRO A 61 25.11 22.15 34.33
CA PRO A 61 25.69 20.94 33.77
C PRO A 61 25.48 19.75 34.72
N PHE A 62 24.72 18.76 34.28
CA PHE A 62 24.70 17.44 34.92
C PHE A 62 25.77 16.56 34.26
N LEU A 63 26.75 16.16 35.07
CA LEU A 63 27.76 15.16 34.74
C LEU A 63 27.10 13.77 34.72
N ILE A 64 27.26 13.02 33.62
CA ILE A 64 26.96 11.59 33.60
C ILE A 64 28.28 10.84 33.68
N ASN A 65 28.50 10.20 34.82
CA ASN A 65 29.57 9.22 35.02
C ASN A 65 29.20 7.90 34.32
N ASN A 66 30.14 7.39 33.53
CA ASN A 66 30.19 6.01 33.12
C ASN A 66 30.61 5.15 34.32
N ALA A 67 29.81 4.16 34.68
CA ALA A 67 30.26 3.02 35.46
C ALA A 67 29.56 1.75 34.99
N SER A 68 30.42 0.80 34.64
CA SER A 68 30.21 -0.59 34.26
C SER A 68 29.42 -1.42 35.27
N SER A 69 28.52 -2.26 34.76
CA SER A 69 28.16 -3.54 35.38
C SER A 69 27.95 -4.60 34.30
N ASN A 70 28.95 -5.47 34.18
CA ASN A 70 28.86 -6.76 33.52
C ASN A 70 28.38 -7.80 34.53
N LEU A 71 27.71 -8.84 34.00
CA LEU A 71 27.50 -10.19 34.51
C LEU A 71 26.20 -10.52 35.28
N LEU A 72 25.63 -11.65 34.83
CA LEU A 72 24.58 -12.50 35.42
C LEU A 72 23.11 -12.19 35.05
N SER A 73 22.67 -12.72 33.91
CA SER A 73 21.56 -13.72 33.87
C SER A 73 21.30 -14.21 32.44
N ASN A 74 22.08 -15.22 32.04
CA ASN A 74 21.73 -16.14 30.97
C ASN A 74 20.67 -17.12 31.50
N ALA A 75 19.37 -16.81 31.33
CA ALA A 75 18.26 -17.78 31.30
C ALA A 75 16.90 -17.06 31.18
N SER A 76 16.53 -16.56 30.00
CA SER A 76 15.13 -16.15 29.68
C SER A 76 14.85 -16.04 28.17
N ARG A 77 15.66 -16.71 27.34
CA ARG A 77 15.40 -16.84 25.89
C ARG A 77 14.86 -18.25 25.65
N LEU A 78 13.69 -18.32 25.02
CA LEU A 78 12.87 -19.51 24.73
C LEU A 78 11.81 -19.84 25.78
N GLY A 79 10.82 -18.94 25.88
CA GLY A 79 9.60 -19.16 26.65
C GLY A 79 8.46 -18.26 26.18
N VAL A 80 8.31 -18.05 24.86
CA VAL A 80 7.04 -17.53 24.33
C VAL A 80 6.06 -18.70 24.36
N ILE A 81 5.49 -18.95 25.54
CA ILE A 81 4.31 -19.79 25.68
C ILE A 81 3.19 -19.00 25.01
N TYR A 82 2.92 -19.30 23.74
CA TYR A 82 1.61 -19.03 23.19
C TYR A 82 0.66 -19.88 24.01
N CYS A 83 -0.03 -19.27 24.97
CA CYS A 83 -1.20 -19.88 25.58
C CYS A 83 -2.21 -20.12 24.45
N SER A 84 -2.17 -21.32 23.86
CA SER A 84 -3.20 -21.89 23.02
C SER A 84 -4.42 -22.19 23.88
N ARG A 85 -4.97 -21.17 24.56
CA ARG A 85 -6.36 -21.21 25.02
C ARG A 85 -7.17 -21.37 23.75
N GLY A 86 -7.89 -22.49 23.64
CA GLY A 86 -8.80 -22.76 22.54
C GLY A 86 -9.61 -21.50 22.24
N LEU A 87 -9.25 -20.83 21.14
CA LEU A 87 -9.94 -19.66 20.65
C LEU A 87 -11.28 -20.19 20.14
N ILE A 88 -12.27 -20.15 21.02
CA ILE A 88 -13.67 -20.18 20.60
C ILE A 88 -13.81 -18.90 19.77
N THR A 89 -13.65 -19.04 18.46
CA THR A 89 -13.81 -17.95 17.52
C THR A 89 -15.29 -17.60 17.56
N GLU A 90 -15.62 -16.45 18.14
CA GLU A 90 -17.00 -15.97 18.06
C GLU A 90 -17.44 -15.95 16.58
N PRO A 91 -18.70 -16.32 16.28
CA PRO A 91 -19.22 -16.30 14.92
C PRO A 91 -18.95 -14.95 14.26
N GLY A 92 -18.13 -14.94 13.21
CA GLY A 92 -17.73 -13.72 12.50
C GLY A 92 -16.33 -13.20 12.77
N MET A 93 -15.52 -13.87 13.60
CA MET A 93 -14.12 -13.46 13.80
C MET A 93 -13.29 -13.62 12.52
N VAL A 94 -12.63 -12.56 12.08
CA VAL A 94 -11.73 -12.57 10.92
C VAL A 94 -10.48 -13.39 11.22
N VAL A 95 -10.34 -14.55 10.60
CA VAL A 95 -9.11 -15.36 10.63
C VAL A 95 -8.27 -15.03 9.38
N PRO A 96 -6.99 -14.63 9.51
CA PRO A 96 -6.11 -14.45 8.37
C PRO A 96 -5.80 -15.79 7.69
N THR A 97 -5.97 -15.87 6.38
CA THR A 97 -5.70 -17.10 5.61
C THR A 97 -4.21 -17.43 5.55
N LEU A 98 -3.38 -16.41 5.35
CA LEU A 98 -1.93 -16.56 5.27
C LEU A 98 -1.25 -16.39 6.64
N HIS A 99 -0.02 -16.87 6.77
CA HIS A 99 0.84 -16.46 7.89
C HIS A 99 1.32 -15.02 7.68
N ARG A 100 1.50 -14.26 8.77
CA ARG A 100 1.92 -12.84 8.68
C ARG A 100 3.23 -12.66 7.90
N GLY A 101 4.23 -13.49 8.16
CA GLY A 101 5.53 -13.40 7.47
C GLY A 101 5.43 -13.60 5.95
N MET A 102 4.51 -14.47 5.49
CA MET A 102 4.27 -14.67 4.06
C MET A 102 3.62 -13.44 3.42
N ARG A 103 2.65 -12.82 4.11
CA ARG A 103 2.05 -11.57 3.64
C ARG A 103 3.08 -10.46 3.50
N ASP A 104 3.89 -10.26 4.54
CA ASP A 104 4.93 -9.22 4.55
C ASP A 104 5.94 -9.46 3.40
N GLN A 105 6.31 -10.73 3.15
CA GLN A 105 7.15 -11.10 2.00
C GLN A 105 6.49 -10.77 0.65
N MET A 106 5.20 -11.06 0.47
CA MET A 106 4.47 -10.70 -0.75
C MET A 106 4.42 -9.19 -0.96
N VAL A 107 4.20 -8.42 0.12
CA VAL A 107 4.23 -6.95 0.07
C VAL A 107 5.60 -6.45 -0.42
N ASP A 108 6.69 -7.02 0.09
CA ASP A 108 8.04 -6.63 -0.31
C ASP A 108 8.35 -7.06 -1.75
N GLN A 109 7.88 -8.23 -2.19
CA GLN A 109 7.96 -8.66 -3.59
C GLN A 109 7.24 -7.68 -4.53
N MET A 110 6.01 -7.26 -4.19
CA MET A 110 5.26 -6.29 -4.99
C MET A 110 6.00 -4.95 -5.09
N LYS A 111 6.59 -4.47 -3.99
CA LYS A 111 7.37 -3.21 -3.98
C LYS A 111 8.64 -3.31 -4.82
N SER A 112 9.37 -4.42 -4.70
CA SER A 112 10.58 -4.67 -5.48
C SER A 112 10.24 -4.75 -6.95
N TYR A 113 9.22 -5.52 -7.32
CA TYR A 113 8.73 -5.60 -8.70
C TYR A 113 8.39 -4.22 -9.27
N TYR A 114 7.62 -3.40 -8.54
CA TYR A 114 7.27 -2.06 -8.99
C TYR A 114 8.51 -1.16 -9.15
N ARG A 115 9.45 -1.21 -8.20
CA ARG A 115 10.69 -0.43 -8.29
C ARG A 115 11.49 -0.83 -9.51
N ASP A 116 11.72 -2.12 -9.69
CA ASP A 116 12.63 -2.63 -10.71
C ASP A 116 12.06 -2.40 -12.12
N ASN A 117 10.75 -2.59 -12.30
CA ASN A 117 10.10 -2.48 -13.61
C ASN A 117 9.61 -1.08 -13.98
N TYR A 118 9.35 -0.18 -13.02
CA TYR A 118 8.76 1.14 -13.33
C TYR A 118 9.64 2.31 -12.93
N ILE A 119 10.56 2.14 -11.99
CA ILE A 119 11.39 3.25 -11.48
C ILE A 119 12.84 3.11 -11.94
N ALA A 120 13.45 1.94 -11.75
CA ALA A 120 14.88 1.76 -11.96
C ALA A 120 15.25 1.46 -13.41
N ASN A 121 14.64 0.44 -14.02
CA ASN A 121 15.07 -0.09 -15.33
C ASN A 121 13.95 -0.11 -16.38
N TYR A 122 12.94 0.76 -16.24
CA TYR A 122 11.67 0.78 -16.98
C TYR A 122 11.48 -0.34 -18.02
N ASN A 123 10.72 -1.36 -17.66
CA ASN A 123 10.53 -2.53 -18.52
C ASN A 123 9.57 -2.21 -19.69
N LYS A 124 10.13 -1.93 -20.87
CA LYS A 124 9.38 -1.63 -22.09
C LYS A 124 8.51 -2.79 -22.58
N GLU A 125 8.90 -4.03 -22.31
CA GLU A 125 8.15 -5.19 -22.79
C GLU A 125 6.72 -5.21 -22.26
N LEU A 126 6.51 -4.67 -21.05
CA LEU A 126 5.19 -4.53 -20.45
C LEU A 126 4.26 -3.62 -21.27
N LEU A 127 4.79 -2.64 -22.01
CA LEU A 127 3.96 -1.69 -22.78
C LEU A 127 3.21 -2.36 -23.93
N ASN A 128 3.66 -3.54 -24.38
CA ASN A 128 2.97 -4.32 -25.40
C ASN A 128 1.73 -5.05 -24.84
N ASP A 129 1.59 -5.13 -23.51
CA ASP A 129 0.46 -5.76 -22.83
C ASP A 129 -0.05 -4.82 -21.73
N ILE A 130 -0.94 -3.90 -22.12
CA ILE A 130 -1.52 -2.88 -21.23
C ILE A 130 -2.10 -3.47 -19.94
N PRO A 131 -2.91 -4.56 -19.97
CA PRO A 131 -3.33 -5.24 -18.74
C PRO A 131 -2.18 -5.62 -17.81
N SER A 132 -1.11 -6.26 -18.31
CA SER A 132 0.04 -6.65 -17.49
C SER A 132 0.84 -5.45 -16.99
N TRP A 133 0.97 -4.41 -17.81
CA TRP A 133 1.59 -3.14 -17.41
C TRP A 133 0.81 -2.45 -16.29
N LEU A 134 -0.52 -2.47 -16.31
CA LEU A 134 -1.33 -1.92 -15.23
C LEU A 134 -1.27 -2.80 -13.97
N ASP A 135 -1.19 -4.12 -14.13
CA ASP A 135 -1.11 -5.09 -13.03
C ASP A 135 0.12 -4.87 -12.16
N GLY A 136 1.29 -4.63 -12.76
CA GLY A 136 2.51 -4.32 -12.02
C GLY A 136 2.45 -3.03 -11.18
N MET A 137 1.51 -2.14 -11.49
CA MET A 137 1.21 -0.94 -10.69
C MET A 137 0.04 -1.16 -9.71
N GLY A 138 -0.58 -2.33 -9.71
CA GLY A 138 -1.79 -2.65 -8.96
C GLY A 138 -3.02 -1.89 -9.47
N LEU A 139 -3.13 -1.69 -10.78
CA LEU A 139 -4.21 -0.95 -11.45
C LEU A 139 -4.87 -1.79 -12.57
N LYS A 140 -4.72 -3.11 -12.54
CA LYS A 140 -5.25 -4.03 -13.56
C LYS A 140 -6.73 -3.83 -13.84
N GLY A 141 -7.53 -3.53 -12.80
CA GLY A 141 -8.96 -3.29 -12.92
C GLY A 141 -9.34 -2.10 -13.80
N LEU A 142 -8.37 -1.23 -14.14
CA LEU A 142 -8.56 -0.10 -15.04
C LEU A 142 -8.30 -0.44 -16.52
N ALA A 143 -7.82 -1.65 -16.84
CA ALA A 143 -7.53 -2.04 -18.21
C ALA A 143 -8.69 -1.85 -19.20
N PRO A 144 -9.97 -2.10 -18.83
CA PRO A 144 -11.09 -1.89 -19.74
C PRO A 144 -11.24 -0.44 -20.25
N TYR A 145 -10.79 0.57 -19.49
CA TYR A 145 -10.86 1.98 -19.91
C TYR A 145 -9.84 2.34 -21.02
N PHE A 146 -8.92 1.44 -21.31
CA PHE A 146 -7.89 1.60 -22.34
C PHE A 146 -8.07 0.62 -23.50
N GLU A 147 -9.21 -0.06 -23.59
CA GLU A 147 -9.50 -0.97 -24.69
C GLU A 147 -9.41 -0.26 -26.05
N GLY A 148 -8.66 -0.85 -26.98
CA GLY A 148 -8.43 -0.29 -28.31
C GLY A 148 -7.39 0.84 -28.38
N LYS A 149 -6.76 1.23 -27.26
CA LYS A 149 -5.65 2.19 -27.24
C LYS A 149 -4.31 1.49 -27.19
N ASN A 150 -3.32 2.01 -27.91
CA ASN A 150 -1.93 1.60 -27.74
C ASN A 150 -1.26 2.40 -26.60
N TRP A 151 -0.05 1.99 -26.19
CA TRP A 151 0.62 2.64 -25.06
C TRP A 151 1.05 4.07 -25.41
N GLU A 152 1.37 4.36 -26.67
CA GLU A 152 1.74 5.68 -27.16
C GLU A 152 0.59 6.68 -26.97
N GLU A 153 -0.64 6.30 -27.30
CA GLU A 153 -1.83 7.10 -27.07
C GLU A 153 -2.11 7.29 -25.57
N ILE A 154 -1.88 6.25 -24.77
CA ILE A 154 -2.14 6.28 -23.32
C ILE A 154 -1.22 7.27 -22.61
N ILE A 155 0.07 7.31 -22.96
CA ILE A 155 1.01 8.21 -22.28
C ILE A 155 0.74 9.69 -22.60
N GLU A 156 0.06 9.98 -23.71
CA GLU A 156 -0.35 11.34 -24.06
C GLU A 156 -1.54 11.85 -23.23
N LEU A 157 -2.17 10.99 -22.43
CA LEU A 157 -3.20 11.35 -21.45
C LEU A 157 -2.58 12.02 -20.22
N THR A 158 -2.13 13.26 -20.39
CA THR A 158 -1.40 14.02 -19.37
C THR A 158 -2.30 14.75 -18.39
N SER A 159 -3.56 15.00 -18.76
CA SER A 159 -4.51 15.78 -17.96
C SER A 159 -5.40 14.91 -17.08
N TRP A 160 -5.84 15.48 -15.96
CA TRP A 160 -6.78 14.83 -15.04
C TRP A 160 -8.15 14.63 -15.66
N GLU A 161 -8.58 15.60 -16.46
CA GLU A 161 -9.86 15.65 -17.18
C GLU A 161 -9.88 14.55 -18.23
N GLN A 162 -8.80 14.38 -19.01
CA GLN A 162 -8.71 13.30 -20.01
C GLN A 162 -8.94 11.91 -19.41
N LEU A 163 -8.32 11.60 -18.26
CA LEU A 163 -8.53 10.33 -17.58
C LEU A 163 -9.94 10.22 -16.98
N GLN A 164 -10.52 11.33 -16.53
CA GLN A 164 -11.88 11.37 -16.04
C GLN A 164 -12.90 11.14 -17.17
N ASP A 165 -12.68 11.71 -18.34
CA ASP A 165 -13.50 11.55 -19.55
C ASP A 165 -13.45 10.10 -20.07
N LEU A 166 -12.33 9.39 -19.83
CA LEU A 166 -12.22 7.95 -20.05
C LEU A 166 -12.98 7.11 -19.00
N GLY A 167 -13.59 7.73 -17.99
CA GLY A 167 -14.34 7.04 -16.94
C GLY A 167 -13.54 6.69 -15.69
N ILE A 168 -12.26 7.07 -15.60
CA ILE A 168 -11.43 6.84 -14.40
C ILE A 168 -11.74 7.92 -13.37
N MET A 169 -12.81 7.72 -12.60
CA MET A 169 -13.40 8.75 -11.73
C MET A 169 -12.63 9.00 -10.43
N ARG A 170 -11.76 8.09 -9.99
CA ARG A 170 -11.07 8.21 -8.69
C ARG A 170 -9.77 9.03 -8.79
N PRO A 171 -9.64 10.13 -8.01
CA PRO A 171 -8.41 10.94 -7.96
C PRO A 171 -7.13 10.15 -7.69
N PRO A 172 -7.08 9.17 -6.75
CA PRO A 172 -5.85 8.41 -6.49
C PRO A 172 -5.38 7.58 -7.69
N HIS A 173 -6.32 7.00 -8.45
CA HIS A 173 -6.01 6.26 -9.67
C HIS A 173 -5.40 7.18 -10.74
N ARG A 174 -6.07 8.30 -11.05
CA ARG A 174 -5.59 9.28 -12.03
C ARG A 174 -4.20 9.81 -11.67
N LYS A 175 -4.01 10.20 -10.40
CA LYS A 175 -2.71 10.67 -9.90
C LYS A 175 -1.61 9.62 -10.09
N ARG A 176 -1.90 8.35 -9.79
CA ARG A 176 -0.93 7.25 -9.95
C ARG A 176 -0.62 7.00 -11.43
N LEU A 177 -1.61 7.04 -12.31
CA LEU A 177 -1.42 6.89 -13.76
C LEU A 177 -0.55 8.00 -14.32
N ILE A 178 -0.93 9.27 -14.13
CA ILE A 178 -0.18 10.44 -14.61
C ILE A 178 1.28 10.39 -14.14
N ARG A 179 1.52 10.06 -12.87
CA ARG A 179 2.90 9.90 -12.37
C ARG A 179 3.68 8.85 -13.17
N ASN A 180 3.10 7.68 -13.44
CA ASN A 180 3.80 6.62 -14.17
C ASN A 180 3.95 6.95 -15.67
N PHE A 181 3.00 7.67 -16.27
CA PHE A 181 3.15 8.18 -17.63
C PHE A 181 4.32 9.15 -17.73
N TRP A 182 4.47 10.05 -16.76
CA TRP A 182 5.61 10.96 -16.69
C TRP A 182 6.95 10.26 -16.49
N ILE A 183 6.98 9.20 -15.67
CA ILE A 183 8.19 8.38 -15.51
C ILE A 183 8.57 7.73 -16.85
N LEU A 184 7.59 7.18 -17.58
CA LEU A 184 7.81 6.61 -18.92
C LEU A 184 8.31 7.67 -19.91
N LYS A 185 7.66 8.84 -19.97
CA LYS A 185 8.09 9.93 -20.86
C LYS A 185 9.54 10.35 -20.59
N ARG A 186 9.93 10.48 -19.32
CA ARG A 186 11.33 10.76 -18.93
C ARG A 186 12.29 9.66 -19.37
N PHE A 187 11.89 8.41 -19.21
CA PHE A 187 12.71 7.29 -19.63
C PHE A 187 12.92 7.30 -21.15
N LEU A 188 11.86 7.47 -21.95
CA LEU A 188 11.94 7.52 -23.41
C LEU A 188 12.75 8.73 -23.92
N ALA A 189 12.57 9.90 -23.31
CA ALA A 189 13.34 11.09 -23.67
C ALA A 189 14.83 10.90 -23.40
N ASN A 190 15.19 10.31 -22.25
CA ASN A 190 16.57 10.02 -21.90
C ASN A 190 17.24 9.06 -22.89
N GLU A 191 16.51 8.04 -23.39
CA GLU A 191 17.02 7.15 -24.44
C GLU A 191 17.27 7.86 -25.77
N GLN A 192 16.52 8.92 -26.05
CA GLN A 192 16.70 9.77 -27.22
C GLN A 192 17.76 10.87 -27.00
N GLY A 193 18.36 10.95 -25.80
CA GLY A 193 19.28 12.03 -25.42
C GLY A 193 18.60 13.39 -25.27
N ILE A 194 17.28 13.42 -25.08
CA ILE A 194 16.47 14.62 -24.87
C ILE A 194 16.30 14.85 -23.38
N GLU A 195 16.71 16.02 -22.90
CA GLU A 195 16.41 16.46 -21.54
C GLU A 195 14.98 17.04 -21.51
N LEU A 196 14.08 16.37 -20.80
CA LEU A 196 12.74 16.91 -20.55
C LEU A 196 12.80 17.93 -19.41
N GLU A 197 12.12 19.06 -19.59
CA GLU A 197 11.92 20.02 -18.51
C GLU A 197 11.30 19.32 -17.30
N GLU A 198 11.72 19.75 -16.10
CA GLU A 198 11.13 19.24 -14.88
C GLU A 198 9.64 19.60 -14.91
N GLN A 199 8.77 18.59 -15.02
CA GLN A 199 7.33 18.77 -14.88
C GLN A 199 7.12 19.69 -13.68
N ALA A 200 6.59 20.89 -13.94
CA ALA A 200 6.18 21.80 -12.90
C ALA A 200 5.35 20.95 -11.94
N ARG A 201 5.82 20.79 -10.70
CA ARG A 201 5.07 20.01 -9.73
C ARG A 201 3.67 20.60 -9.76
N ASP A 202 2.70 19.85 -10.25
CA ASP A 202 1.31 20.23 -10.32
C ASP A 202 0.79 20.34 -8.87
N SER A 203 1.29 21.36 -8.20
CA SER A 203 1.17 21.63 -6.77
C SER A 203 -0.21 22.21 -6.47
N ALA A 204 -0.98 22.50 -7.51
CA ALA A 204 -2.16 23.34 -7.45
C ALA A 204 -3.25 22.89 -8.42
N HIS A 205 -3.27 21.63 -8.88
CA HIS A 205 -4.55 21.12 -9.38
C HIS A 205 -5.49 21.09 -8.19
N PRO A 206 -6.56 21.92 -8.19
CA PRO A 206 -7.52 21.91 -7.10
C PRO A 206 -7.97 20.48 -6.96
N ILE A 207 -7.86 19.91 -5.75
CA ILE A 207 -8.35 18.57 -5.47
C ILE A 207 -9.82 18.62 -5.89
N PRO A 208 -10.22 17.95 -7.00
CA PRO A 208 -11.58 18.05 -7.49
C PRO A 208 -12.49 17.66 -6.33
N GLU A 209 -13.62 18.35 -6.19
CA GLU A 209 -14.60 18.03 -5.15
C GLU A 209 -14.75 16.52 -5.04
N HIS A 210 -14.72 16.01 -3.81
CA HIS A 210 -14.74 14.59 -3.55
C HIS A 210 -15.94 13.94 -4.24
N ASN A 211 -15.69 13.35 -5.41
CA ASN A 211 -16.70 12.60 -6.11
C ASN A 211 -16.86 11.28 -5.37
N ASP A 212 -17.91 11.21 -4.55
CA ASP A 212 -18.28 10.04 -3.77
C ASP A 212 -18.72 8.86 -4.66
N LYS A 213 -18.81 9.04 -5.99
CA LYS A 213 -19.15 7.97 -6.92
C LYS A 213 -18.16 6.81 -6.81
N VAL A 214 -18.70 5.64 -6.51
CA VAL A 214 -17.96 4.38 -6.45
C VAL A 214 -17.91 3.80 -7.84
N ASP A 215 -16.70 3.46 -8.28
CA ASP A 215 -16.51 2.67 -9.49
C ASP A 215 -16.54 1.19 -9.11
N PHE A 216 -17.65 0.53 -9.41
CA PHE A 216 -17.86 -0.88 -9.11
C PHE A 216 -16.95 -1.81 -9.92
N VAL A 217 -16.49 -1.39 -11.10
CA VAL A 217 -15.55 -2.17 -11.91
C VAL A 217 -14.22 -2.32 -11.17
N SER A 218 -13.72 -1.23 -10.58
CA SER A 218 -12.48 -1.27 -9.78
C SER A 218 -12.55 -2.11 -8.51
N LEU A 219 -13.75 -2.45 -8.01
CA LEU A 219 -13.91 -3.27 -6.80
C LEU A 219 -13.57 -4.75 -7.04
N GLU A 220 -13.70 -5.22 -8.29
CA GLU A 220 -13.45 -6.63 -8.64
C GLU A 220 -11.96 -6.99 -8.63
N ASP A 221 -11.07 -6.00 -8.80
CA ASP A 221 -9.62 -6.17 -8.65
C ASP A 221 -9.14 -5.53 -7.34
N LEU A 222 -8.82 -6.37 -6.35
CA LEU A 222 -8.50 -5.92 -5.00
C LEU A 222 -7.33 -4.91 -4.93
N PRO A 223 -6.17 -5.11 -5.61
CA PRO A 223 -5.12 -4.11 -5.65
C PRO A 223 -5.60 -2.76 -6.22
N THR A 224 -6.37 -2.79 -7.31
CA THR A 224 -6.95 -1.59 -7.92
C THR A 224 -7.91 -0.89 -6.96
N MET A 225 -8.84 -1.63 -6.36
CA MET A 225 -9.78 -1.12 -5.35
C MET A 225 -9.03 -0.38 -4.24
N LEU A 226 -8.01 -1.01 -3.66
CA LEU A 226 -7.24 -0.43 -2.55
C LEU A 226 -6.47 0.80 -2.98
N ASN A 227 -5.87 0.81 -4.17
CA ASN A 227 -5.25 2.01 -4.74
C ASN A 227 -6.25 3.15 -4.98
N GLY A 228 -7.55 2.86 -5.05
CA GLY A 228 -8.62 3.86 -5.11
C GLY A 228 -8.83 4.63 -3.80
N ILE A 229 -8.34 4.08 -2.67
CA ILE A 229 -8.35 4.74 -1.35
C ILE A 229 -7.24 5.78 -1.28
N TYR A 230 -6.04 5.36 -1.63
CA TYR A 230 -4.84 6.18 -1.63
C TYR A 230 -3.75 5.50 -2.46
N ASP A 231 -2.85 6.30 -3.01
CA ASP A 231 -1.74 5.79 -3.80
C ASP A 231 -0.83 4.85 -2.99
N GLY A 232 -0.60 3.65 -3.52
CA GLY A 232 0.22 2.61 -2.89
C GLY A 232 -0.54 1.72 -1.89
N PHE A 233 -1.84 1.93 -1.68
CA PHE A 233 -2.62 1.03 -0.81
C PHE A 233 -2.84 -0.36 -1.43
N GLY A 234 -2.65 -0.52 -2.75
CA GLY A 234 -2.66 -1.83 -3.41
C GLY A 234 -1.68 -2.84 -2.79
N TYR A 235 -0.60 -2.37 -2.15
CA TYR A 235 0.33 -3.24 -1.41
C TYR A 235 -0.29 -3.92 -0.19
N PHE A 236 -1.48 -3.50 0.27
CA PHE A 236 -2.17 -4.21 1.35
C PHE A 236 -2.99 -5.40 0.86
N ALA A 237 -3.09 -5.65 -0.46
CA ALA A 237 -3.89 -6.76 -1.01
C ALA A 237 -3.56 -8.13 -0.38
N PRO A 238 -2.28 -8.50 -0.13
CA PRO A 238 -1.95 -9.77 0.53
C PRO A 238 -2.54 -9.94 1.94
N HIS A 239 -2.93 -8.86 2.61
CA HIS A 239 -3.63 -8.92 3.91
C HIS A 239 -5.06 -9.42 3.82
N PHE A 240 -5.65 -9.40 2.65
CA PHE A 240 -7.02 -9.86 2.43
C PHE A 240 -7.07 -11.13 1.56
N GLU A 241 -5.97 -11.88 1.47
CA GLU A 241 -5.91 -13.10 0.67
C GLU A 241 -7.05 -14.08 1.02
N GLY A 242 -7.72 -14.58 -0.03
CA GLY A 242 -8.88 -15.46 0.10
C GLY A 242 -10.19 -14.77 0.46
N ARG A 243 -10.25 -13.43 0.41
CA ARG A 243 -11.47 -12.66 0.68
C ARG A 243 -11.91 -11.87 -0.53
N ASN A 244 -13.21 -11.84 -0.78
CA ASN A 244 -13.79 -11.00 -1.82
C ASN A 244 -14.05 -9.57 -1.28
N TRP A 245 -14.24 -8.62 -2.19
CA TRP A 245 -14.40 -7.22 -1.82
C TRP A 245 -15.64 -6.96 -0.94
N LYS A 246 -16.72 -7.75 -1.09
CA LYS A 246 -17.95 -7.63 -0.29
C LYS A 246 -17.69 -7.98 1.18
N GLU A 247 -16.89 -9.00 1.44
CA GLU A 247 -16.44 -9.36 2.79
C GLU A 247 -15.53 -8.27 3.37
N ILE A 248 -14.61 -7.75 2.56
CA ILE A 248 -13.64 -6.73 2.99
C ILE A 248 -14.33 -5.44 3.42
N ILE A 249 -15.30 -4.93 2.64
CA ILE A 249 -16.03 -3.73 3.05
C ILE A 249 -16.82 -3.97 4.33
N GLY A 250 -17.20 -5.22 4.63
CA GLY A 250 -17.85 -5.65 5.87
C GLY A 250 -17.01 -5.43 7.13
N MET A 251 -15.68 -5.37 6.99
CA MET A 251 -14.73 -5.35 8.10
C MET A 251 -14.78 -4.08 8.95
N ASN A 252 -14.53 -4.27 10.25
CA ASN A 252 -14.37 -3.22 11.25
C ASN A 252 -12.89 -2.94 11.55
N TRP A 253 -12.66 -2.17 12.62
CA TRP A 253 -11.34 -1.72 13.02
C TRP A 253 -10.45 -2.85 13.54
N GLU A 254 -11.05 -3.73 14.33
CA GLU A 254 -10.45 -4.89 14.97
C GLU A 254 -10.09 -5.96 13.93
N ASP A 255 -10.97 -6.19 12.95
CA ASP A 255 -10.74 -7.11 11.83
C ASP A 255 -9.46 -6.74 11.07
N LEU A 256 -9.30 -5.46 10.70
CA LEU A 256 -8.09 -4.96 10.04
C LEU A 256 -6.85 -5.11 10.92
N GLU A 257 -6.98 -5.00 12.24
CA GLU A 257 -5.88 -5.24 13.17
C GLU A 257 -5.40 -6.68 13.15
N VAL A 258 -6.36 -7.61 13.19
CA VAL A 258 -6.12 -9.05 13.16
C VAL A 258 -5.45 -9.46 11.85
N LEU A 259 -5.82 -8.84 10.72
CA LEU A 259 -5.12 -9.03 9.44
C LEU A 259 -3.69 -8.46 9.41
N GLY A 260 -3.31 -7.70 10.44
CA GLY A 260 -1.97 -7.14 10.61
C GLY A 260 -1.83 -5.68 10.16
N ILE A 261 -2.92 -5.01 9.77
CA ILE A 261 -2.93 -3.61 9.35
C ILE A 261 -3.01 -2.73 10.61
N ARG A 262 -1.88 -2.56 11.29
CA ARG A 262 -1.85 -1.94 12.63
C ARG A 262 -1.98 -0.41 12.61
N SER A 263 -1.55 0.24 11.52
CA SER A 263 -1.54 1.71 11.42
C SER A 263 -2.95 2.28 11.54
N ARG A 264 -3.17 3.08 12.60
CA ARG A 264 -4.44 3.78 12.86
C ARG A 264 -4.84 4.69 11.70
N ALA A 265 -3.88 5.38 11.07
CA ALA A 265 -4.17 6.25 9.94
C ALA A 265 -4.66 5.46 8.72
N VAL A 266 -4.00 4.34 8.40
CA VAL A 266 -4.38 3.45 7.28
C VAL A 266 -5.76 2.85 7.51
N ARG A 267 -6.00 2.27 8.70
CA ARG A 267 -7.32 1.71 9.05
C ARG A 267 -8.43 2.76 8.98
N SER A 268 -8.22 3.99 9.45
CA SER A 268 -9.23 5.04 9.34
C SER A 268 -9.59 5.36 7.90
N ARG A 269 -8.61 5.41 6.99
CA ARG A 269 -8.88 5.64 5.57
C ARG A 269 -9.63 4.49 4.95
N MET A 270 -9.22 3.25 5.23
CA MET A 270 -9.91 2.03 4.74
C MET A 270 -11.36 1.97 5.21
N ILE A 271 -11.62 2.14 6.50
CA ILE A 271 -12.98 2.13 7.05
C ILE A 271 -13.83 3.28 6.47
N GLY A 272 -13.24 4.46 6.27
CA GLY A 272 -13.91 5.58 5.60
C GLY A 272 -14.35 5.20 4.20
N PHE A 273 -13.44 4.62 3.41
CA PHE A 273 -13.74 4.13 2.06
C PHE A 273 -14.78 3.01 2.05
N PHE A 274 -14.67 2.00 2.92
CA PHE A 274 -15.65 0.90 3.02
C PHE A 274 -17.05 1.43 3.30
N TRP A 275 -17.16 2.46 4.13
CA TRP A 275 -18.45 3.10 4.41
C TRP A 275 -19.00 3.84 3.17
N SER A 276 -18.15 4.53 2.41
CA SER A 276 -18.55 5.13 1.13
C SER A 276 -19.04 4.08 0.12
N VAL A 277 -18.38 2.92 0.04
CA VAL A 277 -18.83 1.80 -0.81
C VAL A 277 -20.18 1.27 -0.37
N LYS A 278 -20.36 1.01 0.94
CA LYS A 278 -21.66 0.56 1.49
C LYS A 278 -22.79 1.55 1.20
N ARG A 279 -22.52 2.86 1.27
CA ARG A 279 -23.50 3.89 0.93
C ARG A 279 -23.88 3.88 -0.55
N ALA A 280 -22.90 3.73 -1.43
CA ALA A 280 -23.16 3.67 -2.86
C ALA A 280 -23.99 2.44 -3.21
N LEU A 281 -23.67 1.27 -2.64
CA LEU A 281 -24.46 0.05 -2.81
C LEU A 281 -25.88 0.20 -2.30
N ALA A 282 -26.07 0.77 -1.10
CA ALA A 282 -27.41 0.99 -0.57
C ALA A 282 -28.23 1.92 -1.48
N ALA A 283 -27.61 2.98 -1.99
CA ALA A 283 -28.25 3.89 -2.93
C ALA A 283 -28.60 3.22 -4.27
N GLU A 284 -27.72 2.38 -4.81
CA GLU A 284 -27.93 1.63 -6.05
C GLU A 284 -29.05 0.59 -5.91
N ASN A 285 -29.13 -0.09 -4.77
CA ASN A 285 -30.15 -1.11 -4.49
C ASN A 285 -31.49 -0.53 -4.01
N GLY A 286 -31.59 0.79 -3.78
CA GLY A 286 -32.78 1.40 -3.16
C GLY A 286 -32.96 1.04 -1.67
N GLU A 287 -31.90 0.59 -1.01
CA GLU A 287 -31.88 0.26 0.42
C GLU A 287 -31.67 1.51 1.29
N PRO A 288 -32.17 1.52 2.54
CA PRO A 288 -31.91 2.62 3.45
C PRO A 288 -30.40 2.79 3.69
N ILE A 289 -29.91 4.01 3.51
CA ILE A 289 -28.49 4.34 3.72
C ILE A 289 -28.10 3.94 5.15
N PRO A 290 -27.08 3.09 5.34
CA PRO A 290 -26.67 2.66 6.67
C PRO A 290 -26.27 3.86 7.50
N LYS A 291 -26.93 4.03 8.65
CA LYS A 291 -26.60 5.10 9.61
C LYS A 291 -25.14 4.91 10.02
N LYS A 292 -24.34 5.97 9.91
CA LYS A 292 -23.01 5.99 10.50
C LYS A 292 -23.21 5.81 11.99
N THR A 293 -22.94 4.63 12.53
CA THR A 293 -22.76 4.47 13.97
C THR A 293 -21.66 5.47 14.31
N ARG A 294 -22.02 6.57 15.00
CA ARG A 294 -21.03 7.46 15.61
C ARG A 294 -20.07 6.50 16.28
N ARG A 295 -18.77 6.64 16.00
CA ARG A 295 -17.73 5.93 16.75
C ARG A 295 -18.07 6.18 18.21
N LEU A 296 -18.78 5.26 18.85
CA LEU A 296 -19.03 5.28 20.29
C LEU A 296 -17.61 5.33 20.82
N GLY A 297 -17.25 6.51 21.35
CA GLY A 297 -15.86 6.93 21.39
C GLY A 297 -15.01 5.78 21.89
N ILE A 298 -13.98 5.43 21.13
CA ILE A 298 -12.97 4.44 21.59
C ILE A 298 -12.42 4.85 22.97
N PHE A 299 -12.58 6.12 23.36
CA PHE A 299 -12.39 6.61 24.74
C PHE A 299 -13.24 5.91 25.81
N GLN A 300 -14.52 5.60 25.58
CA GLN A 300 -15.34 4.93 26.60
C GLN A 300 -14.91 3.47 26.86
N ARG A 301 -14.38 2.76 25.85
CA ARG A 301 -13.85 1.41 26.08
C ARG A 301 -12.50 1.42 26.78
N TYR A 302 -11.62 2.38 26.50
CA TYR A 302 -10.33 2.50 27.20
C TYR A 302 -10.52 2.86 28.69
N ASP A 303 -11.49 3.72 29.04
CA ASP A 303 -11.77 4.02 30.45
C ASP A 303 -12.40 2.82 31.19
N SER A 304 -13.25 2.02 30.52
CA SER A 304 -13.84 0.82 31.13
C SER A 304 -12.81 -0.30 31.40
N PHE A 305 -11.76 -0.42 30.56
CA PHE A 305 -10.69 -1.40 30.76
C PHE A 305 -9.68 -0.94 31.83
N ARG A 306 -9.43 0.37 31.94
CA ARG A 306 -8.54 0.93 32.97
C ARG A 306 -9.15 0.87 34.37
N HIS A 307 -10.47 1.05 34.51
CA HIS A 307 -11.13 0.94 35.81
C HIS A 307 -11.29 -0.49 36.33
N LYS A 308 -11.41 -1.51 35.46
CA LYS A 308 -11.48 -2.90 35.92
C LYS A 308 -10.15 -3.44 36.46
N ASN A 309 -9.02 -2.96 35.96
CA ASN A 309 -7.70 -3.37 36.49
C ASN A 309 -7.29 -2.62 37.76
N LEU A 310 -7.82 -1.42 38.01
CA LEU A 310 -7.55 -0.68 39.26
C LEU A 310 -8.36 -1.18 40.47
N LEU A 311 -9.42 -1.97 40.26
CA LEU A 311 -10.24 -2.53 41.34
C LEU A 311 -9.75 -3.90 41.83
N HIS A 312 -8.78 -4.53 41.15
CA HIS A 312 -8.20 -5.80 41.59
C HIS A 312 -6.92 -5.66 42.44
N ASP A 313 -6.27 -4.49 42.46
CA ASP A 313 -5.06 -4.27 43.24
C ASP A 313 -5.31 -3.76 44.69
N ASN A 314 -6.57 -3.48 45.07
CA ASN A 314 -6.89 -2.91 46.39
C ASN A 314 -7.48 -3.91 47.42
N ASN A 315 -7.49 -5.22 47.13
CA ASN A 315 -8.02 -6.25 48.03
C ASN A 315 -6.95 -7.24 48.54
N GLN A 316 -5.69 -6.81 48.66
CA GLN A 316 -4.66 -7.54 49.39
C GLN A 316 -4.12 -6.68 50.54
N VAL A 317 -4.88 -6.62 51.64
CA VAL A 317 -4.40 -6.33 53.00
C VAL A 317 -5.10 -7.30 53.93
#